data_AF-A0AAW0MWJ3-F1
#
_entry.id   AF-A0AAW0MWJ3-F1
#
_cell.length_a   1.000
_cell.length_b   1.000
_cell.length_c   1.000
_cell.angle_alpha   90.00
_cell.angle_beta   90.00
_cell.angle_gamma   90.00
#
_symmetry.space_group_name_H-M   'P 1'
#
loop_
_entity.id
_entity.type
_entity.pdbx_description
1 polymer ?
#
loop_
_entity_poly.entity_id
_entity_poly.type
_entity_poly.pdbx_seq_one_letter_code
_entity_poly.pdbx_strand_id
1 'polypeptide(L)'
;MAFSGNSNSESSVRHELQLGIVARFLRLIPLDWSEEGRIGLRIEVYGCSYWSDVINFDGQGVISYRFKVKKMKIIKDVIALRFKTSESEGVILHGEGQQGDYITLELHKAKLLLQINLGSNQYGSILGHTSVTTGSLLDDNHWHSVVIERYRRNVNFTLDRHTQHFRTNGEFDHLDLDYELNFGGMPYSGKPVGGGRKNFKGCMESINYNGDNITDLARRKKLDTSSFRNLSFSCVETHTFPVFLTPAVFLGFHFRTWNPDGLLLFSNLDDGILEISLEEGKVKVHINVTTATKNYRVDLSSGSGLNDGQWHSIRLVAKENFAMLTINGEEASAVRSTSPLSITTGGTYHLGGYFLQTLFPPTQKSFQGCMQAILVDDQPADLHAVERGTVGAFENVSLDMCAIIDRCMPNHCEHGGGCRQTWDSFSCTCDGTGYTGATCHTSIYEPSCEAYKHLGSSSDTYWIDPDGSGPLSPFKVNCNMTEENVNYSATIDQMTAITTSAEYCEQSIAYSCRMSRLLNTPDGTPYTWWVGRGSEKHFYWGGSGPGIQKCACGIDRNCTDPKYDCNCDADHKQWREDSGLLVYKDHLPVSQVAVGDTNRSGSEAKLTVGPLRCQGDSK
;
A
#
# COMPACT_ATOMS: atom_id res chain seq x y z
N MET A 1 -9.47 18.64 -5.34
CA MET A 1 -10.62 18.80 -4.43
C MET A 1 -11.78 19.31 -5.25
N ALA A 2 -12.94 18.68 -5.16
CA ALA A 2 -14.16 19.16 -5.83
C ALA A 2 -15.03 19.87 -4.79
N PHE A 3 -15.50 21.06 -5.13
CA PHE A 3 -16.34 21.88 -4.27
C PHE A 3 -17.67 22.12 -4.98
N SER A 4 -18.78 21.97 -4.27
CA SER A 4 -20.09 22.37 -4.80
C SER A 4 -20.19 23.89 -4.87
N GLY A 5 -20.63 24.40 -6.02
CA GLY A 5 -20.94 25.81 -6.21
C GLY A 5 -22.29 26.21 -5.58
N ASN A 6 -22.56 27.50 -5.59
CA ASN A 6 -23.89 28.07 -5.36
C ASN A 6 -24.83 27.79 -6.54
N SER A 7 -26.15 27.83 -6.29
CA SER A 7 -27.17 27.59 -7.33
C SER A 7 -27.69 28.87 -8.01
N ASN A 8 -27.31 30.06 -7.53
CA ASN A 8 -27.77 31.36 -8.06
C ASN A 8 -26.74 32.47 -7.83
N SER A 9 -26.92 33.65 -8.42
CA SER A 9 -25.98 34.79 -8.33
C SER A 9 -25.83 35.42 -6.94
N GLU A 10 -26.82 35.24 -6.06
CA GLU A 10 -26.92 35.98 -4.79
C GLU A 10 -26.36 35.22 -3.58
N SER A 11 -26.39 33.89 -3.64
CA SER A 11 -25.94 33.02 -2.54
C SER A 11 -24.43 32.73 -2.63
N SER A 12 -23.78 32.59 -1.48
CA SER A 12 -22.39 32.16 -1.38
C SER A 12 -22.31 30.81 -0.66
N VAL A 13 -21.53 29.87 -1.21
CA VAL A 13 -21.19 28.62 -0.53
C VAL A 13 -19.76 28.73 -0.02
N ARG A 14 -19.57 28.53 1.29
CA ARG A 14 -18.25 28.55 1.94
C ARG A 14 -17.79 27.12 2.17
N HIS A 15 -16.57 26.84 1.72
CA HIS A 15 -15.89 25.58 1.98
C HIS A 15 -14.71 25.85 2.91
N GLU A 16 -14.74 25.26 4.11
CA GLU A 16 -13.59 25.27 5.00
C GLU A 16 -12.73 24.06 4.73
N LEU A 17 -11.46 24.31 4.40
CA LEU A 17 -10.50 23.26 4.18
C LEU A 17 -10.07 22.72 5.54
N GLN A 18 -10.32 21.42 5.79
CA GLN A 18 -9.83 20.75 7.00
C GLN A 18 -8.32 20.89 7.21
N LEU A 19 -7.57 21.06 6.10
CA LEU A 19 -6.13 21.28 6.09
C LEU A 19 -5.83 22.48 5.21
N GLY A 20 -5.10 23.46 5.74
CA GLY A 20 -4.68 24.63 4.99
C GLY A 20 -3.80 24.25 3.80
N ILE A 21 -3.94 25.00 2.70
CA ILE A 21 -3.12 24.84 1.48
C ILE A 21 -2.21 26.06 1.36
N VAL A 22 -0.93 25.84 1.09
CA VAL A 22 0.03 26.90 0.77
C VAL A 22 0.18 26.94 -0.75
N ALA A 23 -0.25 28.03 -1.39
CA ALA A 23 -0.18 28.18 -2.84
C ALA A 23 0.11 29.62 -3.24
N ARG A 24 0.90 29.81 -4.30
CA ARG A 24 1.11 31.12 -4.95
C ARG A 24 -0.02 31.47 -5.93
N PHE A 25 -0.56 30.44 -6.60
CA PHE A 25 -1.65 30.56 -7.56
C PHE A 25 -2.70 29.50 -7.26
N LEU A 26 -3.98 29.84 -7.45
CA LEU A 26 -5.08 28.90 -7.36
C LEU A 26 -5.71 28.76 -8.74
N ARG A 27 -5.72 27.53 -9.29
CA ARG A 27 -6.40 27.21 -10.53
C ARG A 27 -7.74 26.54 -10.20
N LEU A 28 -8.82 27.08 -10.75
CA LEU A 28 -10.18 26.58 -10.55
C LEU A 28 -10.69 26.07 -11.89
N ILE A 29 -11.14 24.81 -11.92
CA ILE A 29 -11.66 24.15 -13.13
C ILE A 29 -13.14 23.87 -12.87
N PRO A 30 -14.08 24.51 -13.60
CA PRO A 30 -15.49 24.18 -13.49
C PRO A 30 -15.72 22.76 -14.00
N LEU A 31 -16.37 21.93 -13.18
CA LEU A 31 -16.66 20.53 -13.51
C LEU A 31 -18.05 20.35 -14.14
N ASP A 32 -18.99 21.25 -13.84
CA ASP A 32 -20.37 21.14 -14.30
C ASP A 32 -21.01 22.52 -14.53
N TRP A 33 -22.10 22.55 -15.30
CA TRP A 33 -22.86 23.77 -15.60
C TRP A 33 -23.92 24.03 -14.53
N SER A 34 -24.30 25.30 -14.35
CA SER A 34 -25.52 25.64 -13.61
C SER A 34 -26.74 25.07 -14.33
N GLU A 35 -27.78 24.68 -13.59
CA GLU A 35 -29.08 24.26 -14.15
C GLU A 35 -29.69 25.35 -15.07
N GLU A 36 -29.36 26.62 -14.86
CA GLU A 36 -29.80 27.76 -15.68
C GLU A 36 -28.93 27.98 -16.95
N GLY A 37 -27.95 27.12 -17.20
CA GLY A 37 -27.15 27.11 -18.43
C GLY A 37 -26.06 28.19 -18.53
N ARG A 38 -25.70 28.85 -17.44
CA ARG A 38 -24.60 29.83 -17.39
C ARG A 38 -23.52 29.42 -16.40
N ILE A 39 -22.26 29.73 -16.71
CA ILE A 39 -21.14 29.60 -15.76
C ILE A 39 -20.69 31.00 -15.36
N GLY A 40 -20.68 31.26 -14.06
CA GLY A 40 -20.10 32.45 -13.45
C GLY A 40 -19.28 32.05 -12.23
N LEU A 41 -18.13 32.67 -12.03
CA LEU A 41 -17.25 32.41 -10.89
C LEU A 41 -17.04 33.70 -10.11
N ARG A 42 -17.48 33.69 -8.86
CA ARG A 42 -17.10 34.67 -7.84
C ARG A 42 -16.48 33.91 -6.68
N ILE A 43 -15.24 34.25 -6.32
CA ILE A 43 -14.52 33.58 -5.25
C ILE A 43 -13.88 34.60 -4.32
N GLU A 44 -13.92 34.28 -3.03
CA GLU A 44 -13.14 34.96 -1.99
C GLU A 44 -12.28 33.90 -1.30
N VAL A 45 -10.98 34.17 -1.18
CA VAL A 45 -10.02 33.24 -0.57
C VAL A 45 -9.48 33.88 0.69
N TYR A 46 -9.66 33.20 1.81
CA TYR A 46 -9.21 33.64 3.12
C TYR A 46 -8.00 32.78 3.55
N GLY A 47 -6.93 33.43 3.98
CA GLY A 47 -5.71 32.76 4.44
C GLY A 47 -4.81 33.69 5.25
N CYS A 48 -3.79 33.11 5.89
CA CYS A 48 -2.76 33.84 6.63
C CYS A 48 -1.48 33.97 5.80
N SER A 49 -0.68 34.99 6.05
CA SER A 49 0.68 35.08 5.52
C SER A 49 1.52 33.91 6.04
N TYR A 50 1.97 33.04 5.13
CA TYR A 50 2.84 31.91 5.45
C TYR A 50 4.29 32.31 5.22
N TRP A 51 5.06 32.45 6.30
CA TRP A 51 6.51 32.54 6.25
C TRP A 51 7.09 31.22 6.70
N SER A 52 7.67 30.50 5.74
CA SER A 52 8.41 29.29 6.01
C SER A 52 9.85 29.49 5.63
N ASP A 53 10.73 29.00 6.49
CA ASP A 53 12.14 28.99 6.22
C ASP A 53 12.39 27.83 5.27
N VAL A 54 12.61 28.16 4.00
CA VAL A 54 12.95 27.20 2.96
C VAL A 54 14.47 27.18 2.81
N ILE A 55 15.06 26.02 2.56
CA ILE A 55 16.47 25.87 2.19
C ILE A 55 16.54 25.16 0.83
N ASN A 56 17.32 25.73 -0.07
CA ASN A 56 17.59 25.13 -1.38
C ASN A 56 18.84 24.24 -1.32
N PHE A 57 18.69 22.98 -1.70
CA PHE A 57 19.75 21.98 -1.82
C PHE A 57 20.09 21.77 -3.30
N ASP A 58 21.37 21.92 -3.65
CA ASP A 58 21.90 21.81 -5.00
C ASP A 58 22.50 20.43 -5.33
N GLY A 59 22.37 19.47 -4.41
CA GLY A 59 23.03 18.16 -4.47
C GLY A 59 24.48 18.16 -3.95
N GLN A 60 25.01 19.30 -3.47
CA GLN A 60 26.33 19.37 -2.84
C GLN A 60 26.24 19.75 -1.35
N GLY A 61 25.34 20.68 -1.02
CA GLY A 61 25.16 21.14 0.36
C GLY A 61 24.52 20.09 1.28
N VAL A 62 25.09 19.91 2.47
CA VAL A 62 24.56 19.06 3.55
C VAL A 62 24.49 19.89 4.84
N ILE A 63 23.43 19.75 5.62
CA ILE A 63 23.32 20.40 6.93
C ILE A 63 23.65 19.36 8.00
N SER A 64 24.73 19.59 8.75
CA SER A 64 25.13 18.71 9.86
C SER A 64 24.64 19.27 11.19
N TYR A 65 23.72 18.55 11.83
CA TYR A 65 23.24 18.85 13.17
C TYR A 65 23.97 17.97 14.19
N ARG A 66 24.75 18.58 15.08
CA ARG A 66 25.49 17.89 16.13
C ARG A 66 24.74 17.91 17.45
N PHE A 67 24.62 16.75 18.10
CA PHE A 67 23.97 16.62 19.40
C PHE A 67 24.78 17.30 20.50
N LYS A 68 24.07 17.89 21.47
CA LYS A 68 24.70 18.52 22.65
C LYS A 68 25.45 17.51 23.53
N VAL A 69 25.08 16.23 23.47
CA VAL A 69 25.67 15.13 24.25
C VAL A 69 26.29 14.12 23.28
N LYS A 70 27.56 13.72 23.52
CA LYS A 70 28.37 12.90 22.61
C LYS A 70 27.96 11.43 22.46
N LYS A 71 27.10 10.92 23.34
CA LYS A 71 26.54 9.57 23.30
C LYS A 71 25.11 9.64 23.80
N MET A 72 24.16 9.41 22.91
CA MET A 72 22.74 9.49 23.24
C MET A 72 22.07 8.22 22.77
N LYS A 73 21.68 7.36 23.71
CA LYS A 73 20.82 6.20 23.44
C LYS A 73 19.38 6.67 23.39
N ILE A 74 18.92 7.06 22.22
CA ILE A 74 17.62 7.69 22.07
C ILE A 74 16.53 6.61 22.05
N ILE A 75 15.48 6.78 22.85
CA ILE A 75 14.31 5.87 22.88
C ILE A 75 13.17 6.43 22.01
N LYS A 76 13.11 7.76 21.89
CA LYS A 76 12.06 8.47 21.16
C LYS A 76 12.68 9.47 20.19
N ASP A 77 12.32 9.35 18.92
CA ASP A 77 12.70 10.30 17.87
C ASP A 77 11.43 10.87 17.23
N VAL A 78 11.42 12.18 17.03
CA VAL A 78 10.40 12.88 16.23
C VAL A 78 11.13 13.72 15.19
N ILE A 79 11.03 13.30 13.94
CA ILE A 79 11.63 13.98 12.79
C ILE A 79 10.48 14.47 11.91
N ALA A 80 10.43 15.76 11.61
CA ALA A 80 9.44 16.32 10.71
C ALA A 80 10.11 17.27 9.72
N LEU A 81 9.73 17.19 8.44
CA LEU A 81 10.20 18.10 7.39
C LEU A 81 9.21 18.12 6.23
N ARG A 82 9.31 19.13 5.38
CA ARG A 82 8.63 19.13 4.08
C ARG A 82 9.68 19.26 2.99
N PHE A 83 9.50 18.56 1.88
CA PHE A 83 10.44 18.60 0.75
C PHE A 83 9.70 18.80 -0.58
N LYS A 84 10.41 19.34 -1.56
CA LYS A 84 9.97 19.53 -2.95
C LYS A 84 11.14 19.23 -3.87
N THR A 85 10.95 18.35 -4.86
CA THR A 85 12.01 17.98 -5.82
C THR A 85 11.43 17.51 -7.16
N SER A 86 12.26 17.60 -8.20
CA SER A 86 12.02 17.00 -9.53
C SER A 86 12.97 15.83 -9.83
N GLU A 87 13.84 15.47 -8.88
CA GLU A 87 14.74 14.33 -9.00
C GLU A 87 14.05 13.09 -8.39
N SER A 88 14.23 11.92 -9.00
CA SER A 88 13.66 10.67 -8.50
C SER A 88 14.53 9.98 -7.44
N GLU A 89 15.74 10.49 -7.21
CA GLU A 89 16.76 9.94 -6.30
C GLU A 89 17.34 11.04 -5.41
N GLY A 90 17.54 10.77 -4.12
CA GLY A 90 18.24 11.71 -3.24
C GLY A 90 18.11 11.41 -1.75
N VAL A 91 19.22 11.44 -1.02
CA VAL A 91 19.22 11.26 0.44
C VAL A 91 18.72 12.52 1.14
N ILE A 92 17.58 12.41 1.81
CA ILE A 92 16.93 13.52 2.53
C ILE A 92 17.52 13.66 3.93
N LEU A 93 17.68 12.54 4.63
CA LEU A 93 18.22 12.48 5.99
C LEU A 93 19.11 11.26 6.16
N HIS A 94 20.22 11.41 6.86
CA HIS A 94 21.09 10.30 7.22
C HIS A 94 21.78 10.53 8.57
N GLY A 95 21.79 9.52 9.42
CA GLY A 95 22.65 9.44 10.59
C GLY A 95 23.13 8.01 10.76
N GLU A 96 24.40 7.86 11.12
CA GLU A 96 25.06 6.57 11.33
C GLU A 96 26.00 6.68 12.54
N GLY A 97 25.86 5.76 13.50
CA GLY A 97 26.75 5.62 14.64
C GLY A 97 27.85 4.58 14.39
N GLN A 98 28.95 4.68 15.14
CA GLN A 98 30.10 3.77 15.09
C GLN A 98 29.75 2.31 15.39
N GLN A 99 28.63 2.06 16.06
CA GLN A 99 28.12 0.71 16.37
C GLN A 99 27.34 0.09 15.19
N GLY A 100 27.13 0.84 14.09
CA GLY A 100 26.37 0.39 12.91
C GLY A 100 24.86 0.66 13.00
N ASP A 101 24.42 1.33 14.05
CA ASP A 101 23.07 1.91 14.16
C ASP A 101 22.92 3.04 13.15
N TYR A 102 21.81 3.07 12.44
CA TYR A 102 21.57 4.15 11.48
C TYR A 102 20.09 4.42 11.25
N ILE A 103 19.82 5.62 10.78
CA ILE A 103 18.54 6.02 10.21
C ILE A 103 18.80 6.76 8.90
N THR A 104 18.17 6.32 7.82
CA THR A 104 18.27 6.95 6.51
C THR A 104 16.88 7.13 5.93
N LEU A 105 16.56 8.35 5.52
CA LEU A 105 15.41 8.66 4.69
C LEU A 105 15.93 9.08 3.32
N GLU A 106 15.58 8.34 2.28
CA GLU A 106 15.99 8.64 0.91
C GLU A 106 14.81 8.57 -0.05
N LEU A 107 14.87 9.38 -1.09
CA LEU A 107 14.04 9.23 -2.26
C LEU A 107 14.71 8.22 -3.18
N HIS A 108 14.00 7.16 -3.54
CA HIS A 108 14.44 6.09 -4.43
C HIS A 108 13.32 5.80 -5.43
N LYS A 109 13.57 5.99 -6.73
CA LYS A 109 12.58 5.87 -7.83
C LYS A 109 11.30 6.65 -7.55
N ALA A 110 11.45 7.90 -7.09
CA ALA A 110 10.35 8.78 -6.70
C ALA A 110 9.44 8.24 -5.57
N LYS A 111 9.92 7.26 -4.79
CA LYS A 111 9.29 6.74 -3.58
C LYS A 111 10.15 7.06 -2.37
N LEU A 112 9.53 7.22 -1.21
CA LEU A 112 10.24 7.53 0.02
C LEU A 112 10.61 6.22 0.74
N LEU A 113 11.90 5.99 0.94
CA LEU A 113 12.47 4.81 1.57
C LEU A 113 13.05 5.19 2.92
N LEU A 114 12.47 4.63 3.99
CA LEU A 114 12.96 4.76 5.36
C LEU A 114 13.67 3.47 5.76
N GLN A 115 14.95 3.60 6.12
CA GLN A 115 15.77 2.51 6.62
C GLN A 115 16.24 2.82 8.03
N ILE A 116 16.02 1.88 8.95
CA ILE A 116 16.39 2.01 10.36
C ILE A 116 17.08 0.73 10.80
N ASN A 117 18.21 0.87 11.49
CA ASN A 117 18.89 -0.21 12.18
C ASN A 117 19.16 0.22 13.63
N LEU A 118 18.63 -0.56 14.58
CA LEU A 118 18.82 -0.36 16.03
C LEU A 118 19.91 -1.28 16.63
N GLY A 119 20.68 -1.96 15.78
CA GLY A 119 21.78 -2.85 16.17
C GLY A 119 21.57 -4.30 15.73
N SER A 120 22.68 -5.00 15.50
CA SER A 120 22.72 -6.43 15.11
C SER A 120 23.62 -7.21 16.08
N ASN A 121 23.24 -8.45 16.42
CA ASN A 121 24.03 -9.30 17.32
C ASN A 121 25.10 -10.09 16.54
N GLN A 122 26.34 -10.10 17.05
CA GLN A 122 27.53 -10.75 16.48
C GLN A 122 27.42 -12.28 16.29
N TYR A 123 26.41 -12.93 16.87
CA TYR A 123 26.17 -14.38 16.74
C TYR A 123 25.23 -14.77 15.57
N GLY A 124 24.84 -13.82 14.72
CA GLY A 124 24.31 -14.12 13.37
C GLY A 124 22.83 -14.46 13.25
N SER A 125 22.03 -14.41 14.32
CA SER A 125 20.60 -14.76 14.26
C SER A 125 19.63 -13.57 14.22
N ILE A 126 20.06 -12.35 14.53
CA ILE A 126 19.17 -11.18 14.63
C ILE A 126 19.65 -10.07 13.68
N LEU A 127 18.93 -9.88 12.57
CA LEU A 127 19.09 -8.75 11.65
C LEU A 127 18.23 -7.58 12.16
N GLY A 128 18.86 -6.50 12.62
CA GLY A 128 18.18 -5.29 13.10
C GLY A 128 17.70 -4.34 12.00
N HIS A 129 18.13 -4.57 10.75
CA HIS A 129 17.75 -3.74 9.61
C HIS A 129 16.26 -3.84 9.30
N THR A 130 15.62 -2.68 9.24
CA THR A 130 14.23 -2.50 8.84
C THR A 130 14.18 -1.52 7.68
N SER A 131 13.43 -1.85 6.62
CA SER A 131 13.27 -1.00 5.45
C SER A 131 11.79 -0.91 5.08
N VAL A 132 11.27 0.31 4.96
CA VAL A 132 9.86 0.58 4.67
C VAL A 132 9.75 1.66 3.60
N THR A 133 8.95 1.41 2.57
CA THR A 133 8.74 2.33 1.45
C THR A 133 7.31 2.89 1.50
N THR A 134 7.17 4.20 1.28
CA THR A 134 5.87 4.88 1.18
C THR A 134 5.85 5.94 0.08
N GLY A 135 4.65 6.26 -0.39
CA GLY A 135 4.45 7.22 -1.48
C GLY A 135 4.86 6.72 -2.86
N SER A 136 4.58 7.56 -3.85
CA SER A 136 4.95 7.36 -5.25
C SER A 136 4.92 8.69 -5.97
N LEU A 137 5.70 8.82 -7.05
CA LEU A 137 5.74 10.02 -7.90
C LEU A 137 6.03 11.31 -7.11
N LEU A 138 6.87 11.22 -6.08
CA LEU A 138 7.23 12.35 -5.20
C LEU A 138 8.25 13.32 -5.84
N ASP A 139 8.57 13.09 -7.12
CA ASP A 139 9.39 13.92 -8.00
C ASP A 139 8.53 14.87 -8.86
N ASP A 140 7.31 15.16 -8.41
CA ASP A 140 6.31 15.96 -9.11
C ASP A 140 6.52 17.49 -8.97
N ASN A 141 7.60 17.90 -8.31
CA ASN A 141 7.90 19.29 -8.00
C ASN A 141 6.84 20.00 -7.11
N HIS A 142 6.10 19.25 -6.30
CA HIS A 142 5.21 19.75 -5.26
C HIS A 142 5.79 19.51 -3.85
N TRP A 143 5.17 20.18 -2.86
CA TRP A 143 5.56 20.04 -1.46
C TRP A 143 4.92 18.80 -0.84
N HIS A 144 5.76 17.88 -0.37
CA HIS A 144 5.36 16.73 0.44
C HIS A 144 5.79 16.91 1.90
N SER A 145 4.97 16.45 2.83
CA SER A 145 5.23 16.49 4.27
C SER A 145 5.60 15.12 4.80
N VAL A 146 6.67 15.03 5.58
CA VAL A 146 7.13 13.78 6.18
C VAL A 146 7.23 13.95 7.68
N VAL A 147 6.66 13.00 8.42
CA VAL A 147 6.80 12.89 9.87
C VAL A 147 7.17 11.45 10.23
N ILE A 148 8.25 11.30 10.99
CA ILE A 148 8.71 10.02 11.54
C ILE A 148 8.65 10.14 13.06
N GLU A 149 7.81 9.34 13.69
CA GLU A 149 7.74 9.22 15.15
C GLU A 149 8.13 7.81 15.56
N ARG A 150 9.29 7.67 16.20
CA ARG A 150 9.72 6.38 16.76
C ARG A 150 9.58 6.42 18.27
N TYR A 151 9.01 5.36 18.84
CA TYR A 151 9.06 5.07 20.26
C TYR A 151 9.49 3.62 20.47
N ARG A 152 10.68 3.42 21.03
CA ARG A 152 11.33 2.10 21.11
C ARG A 152 11.45 1.48 19.71
N ARG A 153 10.79 0.34 19.49
CA ARG A 153 10.74 -0.36 18.19
C ARG A 153 9.54 0.03 17.33
N ASN A 154 8.56 0.74 17.88
CA ASN A 154 7.37 1.12 17.12
C ASN A 154 7.65 2.44 16.37
N VAL A 155 7.33 2.48 15.08
CA VAL A 155 7.53 3.64 14.22
C VAL A 155 6.21 3.98 13.55
N ASN A 156 5.82 5.25 13.64
CA ASN A 156 4.80 5.87 12.80
C ASN A 156 5.52 6.64 11.70
N PHE A 157 5.26 6.28 10.47
CA PHE A 157 5.83 6.94 9.30
C PHE A 157 4.71 7.56 8.47
N THR A 158 4.57 8.87 8.60
CA THR A 158 3.53 9.66 7.94
C THR A 158 4.10 10.39 6.74
N LEU A 159 3.55 10.12 5.56
CA LEU A 159 3.76 10.88 4.34
C LEU A 159 2.45 11.57 3.96
N ASP A 160 2.50 12.89 3.89
CA ASP A 160 1.36 13.78 3.67
C ASP A 160 0.23 13.51 4.68
N ARG A 161 -0.74 12.67 4.31
CA ARG A 161 -1.89 12.29 5.14
C ARG A 161 -1.90 10.81 5.52
N HIS A 162 -1.03 10.00 4.92
CA HIS A 162 -1.04 8.55 5.08
C HIS A 162 0.03 8.14 6.09
N THR A 163 -0.38 7.47 7.15
CA THR A 163 0.52 6.96 8.19
C THR A 163 0.64 5.45 8.09
N GLN A 164 1.88 4.97 7.95
CA GLN A 164 2.21 3.56 8.07
C GLN A 164 2.74 3.28 9.47
N HIS A 165 2.19 2.26 10.12
CA HIS A 165 2.62 1.80 11.44
C HIS A 165 3.39 0.50 11.28
N PHE A 166 4.61 0.46 11.81
CA PHE A 166 5.41 -0.76 11.79
C PHE A 166 6.29 -0.87 13.03
N ARG A 167 6.82 -2.07 13.23
CA ARG A 167 7.78 -2.37 14.28
C ARG A 167 9.12 -2.73 13.64
N THR A 168 10.21 -2.16 14.14
CA THR A 168 11.56 -2.48 13.67
C THR A 168 11.92 -3.93 13.98
N ASN A 169 12.69 -4.53 13.09
CA ASN A 169 13.33 -5.82 13.29
C ASN A 169 14.35 -5.78 14.44
N GLY A 170 14.67 -6.96 14.96
CA GLY A 170 15.59 -7.11 16.08
C GLY A 170 14.98 -6.82 17.46
N GLU A 171 15.84 -6.88 18.48
CA GLU A 171 15.43 -6.84 19.89
C GLU A 171 15.74 -5.51 20.58
N PHE A 172 16.66 -4.72 20.02
CA PHE A 172 17.09 -3.43 20.57
C PHE A 172 16.01 -2.35 20.40
N ASP A 173 15.92 -1.43 21.35
CA ASP A 173 14.94 -0.33 21.38
C ASP A 173 15.55 1.07 21.41
N HIS A 174 16.87 1.16 21.40
CA HIS A 174 17.63 2.41 21.35
C HIS A 174 18.24 2.63 19.97
N LEU A 175 18.30 3.89 19.53
CA LEU A 175 19.08 4.29 18.36
C LEU A 175 20.28 5.11 18.85
N ASP A 176 21.50 4.67 18.51
CA ASP A 176 22.75 5.34 18.88
C ASP A 176 23.50 5.86 17.64
N LEU A 177 23.26 7.13 17.28
CA LEU A 177 23.91 7.82 16.15
C LEU A 177 25.21 8.54 16.55
N ASP A 178 25.75 8.23 17.74
CA ASP A 178 26.83 8.94 18.43
C ASP A 178 26.58 10.44 18.66
N TYR A 179 26.82 11.28 17.66
CA TYR A 179 26.86 12.75 17.85
C TYR A 179 26.33 13.59 16.68
N GLU A 180 25.93 13.02 15.54
CA GLU A 180 25.45 13.84 14.41
C GLU A 180 24.31 13.23 13.59
N LEU A 181 23.53 14.12 12.98
CA LEU A 181 22.46 13.84 12.03
C LEU A 181 22.56 14.81 10.85
N ASN A 182 22.50 14.29 9.63
CA ASN A 182 22.75 15.06 8.41
C ASN A 182 21.49 15.17 7.53
N PHE A 183 21.21 16.37 7.03
CA PHE A 183 20.08 16.64 6.13
C PHE A 183 20.58 17.07 4.74
N GLY A 184 19.90 16.59 3.69
CA GLY A 184 20.21 16.91 2.29
C GLY A 184 21.26 16.03 1.64
N GLY A 185 21.84 15.08 2.38
CA GLY A 185 22.86 14.17 1.85
C GLY A 185 23.65 13.47 2.93
N MET A 186 24.69 12.77 2.49
CA MET A 186 25.70 12.18 3.39
C MET A 186 26.99 13.00 3.35
N PRO A 187 27.66 13.21 4.49
CA PRO A 187 28.97 13.87 4.51
C PRO A 187 30.00 13.01 3.77
N TYR A 188 30.89 13.67 3.01
CA TYR A 188 31.91 13.06 2.14
C TYR A 188 32.85 12.03 2.83
N SER A 189 32.83 11.91 4.15
CA SER A 189 33.66 10.98 4.94
C SER A 189 33.13 9.55 5.02
N GLY A 190 31.90 9.27 4.58
CA GLY A 190 31.37 7.90 4.44
C GLY A 190 31.81 7.29 3.11
N LYS A 191 32.68 6.27 3.13
CA LYS A 191 33.00 5.50 1.91
C LYS A 191 31.70 4.92 1.33
N PRO A 192 31.43 5.03 0.03
CA PRO A 192 30.28 4.40 -0.59
C PRO A 192 30.52 2.89 -0.65
N VAL A 193 30.06 2.15 0.36
CA VAL A 193 29.98 0.68 0.29
C VAL A 193 28.76 0.35 -0.58
N GLY A 194 28.98 0.38 -1.90
CA GLY A 194 28.01 -0.04 -2.91
C GLY A 194 27.11 1.08 -3.43
N GLY A 195 27.33 1.51 -4.68
CA GLY A 195 26.41 2.36 -5.45
C GLY A 195 26.18 3.75 -4.84
N GLY A 196 27.01 4.73 -5.24
CA GLY A 196 26.99 6.08 -4.66
C GLY A 196 25.59 6.71 -4.63
N ARG A 197 25.00 6.76 -3.43
CA ARG A 197 23.75 7.48 -3.17
C ARG A 197 23.95 8.95 -3.51
N LYS A 198 22.99 9.53 -4.23
CA LYS A 198 23.00 10.94 -4.60
C LYS A 198 22.51 11.77 -3.41
N ASN A 199 23.12 12.92 -3.20
CA ASN A 199 22.59 13.91 -2.26
C ASN A 199 21.29 14.50 -2.81
N PHE A 200 20.44 14.98 -1.92
CA PHE A 200 19.17 15.58 -2.29
C PHE A 200 19.39 16.90 -3.05
N LYS A 201 18.60 17.07 -4.11
CA LYS A 201 18.50 18.31 -4.88
C LYS A 201 17.05 18.73 -4.94
N GLY A 202 16.77 19.98 -4.58
CA GLY A 202 15.42 20.48 -4.38
C GLY A 202 15.35 21.39 -3.16
N CYS A 203 14.17 21.50 -2.57
CA CYS A 203 13.90 22.42 -1.47
C CYS A 203 13.40 21.65 -0.26
N MET A 204 13.85 22.03 0.94
CA MET A 204 13.24 21.55 2.19
C MET A 204 12.82 22.73 3.05
N GLU A 205 11.74 22.55 3.81
CA GLU A 205 11.26 23.54 4.75
C GLU A 205 10.83 22.90 6.08
N SER A 206 10.82 23.71 7.14
CA SER A 206 10.36 23.29 8.47
C SER A 206 11.04 22.02 8.99
N ILE A 207 12.35 21.89 8.78
CA ILE A 207 13.13 20.74 9.27
C ILE A 207 13.19 20.82 10.80
N ASN A 208 12.66 19.79 11.45
CA ASN A 208 12.56 19.68 12.90
C ASN A 208 13.06 18.31 13.36
N TYR A 209 13.92 18.33 14.38
CA TYR A 209 14.36 17.12 15.07
C TYR A 209 14.17 17.28 16.58
N ASN A 210 13.33 16.44 17.18
CA ASN A 210 13.07 16.40 18.62
C ASN A 210 12.71 17.78 19.23
N GLY A 211 12.06 18.65 18.46
CA GLY A 211 11.65 20.01 18.88
C GLY A 211 12.63 21.12 18.50
N ASP A 212 13.84 20.79 18.05
CA ASP A 212 14.79 21.76 17.52
C ASP A 212 14.48 22.06 16.05
N ASN A 213 14.19 23.33 15.75
CA ASN A 213 13.98 23.81 14.38
C ASN A 213 15.33 24.01 13.68
N ILE A 214 15.76 22.99 12.94
CA ILE A 214 17.05 22.94 12.24
C ILE A 214 17.13 24.04 11.19
N THR A 215 16.03 24.36 10.53
CA THR A 215 15.99 25.41 9.50
C THR A 215 16.25 26.81 10.08
N ASP A 216 15.65 27.15 11.22
CA ASP A 216 15.91 28.41 11.93
C ASP A 216 17.37 28.47 12.42
N LEU A 217 17.90 27.35 12.93
CA LEU A 217 19.30 27.25 13.36
C LEU A 217 20.27 27.46 12.19
N ALA A 218 19.99 26.90 11.01
CA ALA A 218 20.77 27.12 9.79
C ALA A 218 20.71 28.60 9.33
N ARG A 219 19.52 29.22 9.34
CA ARG A 219 19.34 30.64 9.01
C ARG A 219 20.14 31.57 9.93
N ARG A 220 20.18 31.25 11.22
CA ARG A 220 20.96 32.00 12.23
C ARG A 220 22.44 31.64 12.24
N LYS A 221 22.91 30.81 11.31
CA LYS A 221 24.30 30.31 11.20
C LYS A 221 24.81 29.65 12.49
N LYS A 222 23.93 28.95 13.20
CA LYS A 222 24.25 28.19 14.42
C LYS A 222 24.64 26.73 14.14
N LEU A 223 24.55 26.30 12.88
CA LEU A 223 24.92 24.96 12.42
C LEU A 223 26.09 25.04 11.45
N ASP A 224 26.75 23.91 11.25
CA ASP A 224 27.76 23.78 10.20
C ASP A 224 27.05 23.70 8.84
N THR A 225 27.22 24.76 8.05
CA THR A 225 26.73 24.86 6.67
C THR A 225 27.91 25.05 5.70
N SER A 226 29.12 24.70 6.11
CA SER A 226 30.35 24.95 5.33
C SER A 226 30.39 24.20 4.00
N SER A 227 29.64 23.11 3.85
CA SER A 227 29.52 22.37 2.60
C SER A 227 28.71 23.10 1.51
N PHE A 228 27.91 24.11 1.87
CA PHE A 228 27.13 24.87 0.89
C PHE A 228 28.03 25.90 0.19
N ARG A 229 28.08 25.87 -1.16
CA ARG A 229 28.73 26.95 -1.93
C ARG A 229 27.98 28.28 -1.77
N ASN A 230 26.65 28.24 -1.84
CA ASN A 230 25.77 29.37 -1.62
C ASN A 230 24.46 28.90 -0.96
N LEU A 231 24.31 29.15 0.33
CA LEU A 231 23.10 28.79 1.07
C LEU A 231 21.98 29.78 0.71
N SER A 232 20.99 29.30 -0.04
CA SER A 232 19.82 30.08 -0.43
C SER A 232 18.60 29.69 0.40
N PHE A 233 17.84 30.69 0.84
CA PHE A 233 16.59 30.51 1.56
C PHE A 233 15.33 30.67 0.68
N SER A 234 15.49 30.48 -0.62
CA SER A 234 14.41 30.50 -1.61
C SER A 234 14.48 29.27 -2.49
N CYS A 235 13.33 28.68 -2.81
CA CYS A 235 13.25 27.59 -3.77
C CYS A 235 13.40 28.15 -5.19
N VAL A 236 14.50 27.82 -5.88
CA VAL A 236 14.79 28.34 -7.22
C VAL A 236 14.34 27.33 -8.27
N GLU A 237 13.47 27.76 -9.20
CA GLU A 237 13.12 26.96 -10.37
C GLU A 237 14.25 27.07 -11.41
N THR A 238 14.81 25.93 -11.82
CA THR A 238 15.92 25.91 -12.78
C THR A 238 15.41 26.08 -14.19
N HIS A 239 15.59 27.26 -14.78
CA HIS A 239 15.51 27.44 -16.23
C HIS A 239 16.87 27.10 -16.85
N THR A 240 16.92 26.14 -17.76
CA THR A 240 18.12 25.83 -18.52
C THR A 240 18.27 26.79 -19.70
N PHE A 241 19.49 27.27 -19.93
CA PHE A 241 19.84 28.12 -21.09
C PHE A 241 20.81 27.34 -21.99
N PRO A 242 20.53 27.20 -23.30
CA PRO A 242 21.35 26.38 -24.19
C PRO A 242 22.66 27.08 -24.65
N VAL A 243 23.64 26.27 -25.06
CA VAL A 243 24.90 26.66 -25.71
C VAL A 243 25.05 25.86 -27.01
N PHE A 244 25.46 26.53 -28.09
CA PHE A 244 25.43 26.07 -29.49
C PHE A 244 26.49 25.02 -29.89
N LEU A 245 26.12 23.97 -30.67
CA LEU A 245 27.01 23.26 -31.62
C LEU A 245 26.28 22.48 -32.77
N THR A 246 26.52 22.90 -34.03
CA THR A 246 26.54 22.14 -35.33
C THR A 246 25.26 21.48 -35.91
N PRO A 247 25.16 21.28 -37.25
CA PRO A 247 23.97 20.75 -37.92
C PRO A 247 23.96 19.22 -37.96
N ALA A 248 23.10 18.60 -37.15
CA ALA A 248 22.65 17.22 -37.29
C ALA A 248 21.22 17.15 -36.72
N VAL A 249 20.44 16.13 -37.10
CA VAL A 249 19.10 15.94 -36.51
C VAL A 249 19.29 15.42 -35.09
N PHE A 250 19.00 16.28 -34.12
CA PHE A 250 19.08 15.98 -32.70
C PHE A 250 17.69 16.06 -32.10
N LEU A 251 17.11 14.91 -31.75
CA LEU A 251 15.84 14.87 -31.04
C LEU A 251 16.09 14.33 -29.64
N GLY A 252 15.59 15.03 -28.64
CA GLY A 252 15.68 14.58 -27.26
C GLY A 252 14.43 14.98 -26.50
N PHE A 253 13.94 14.13 -25.62
CA PHE A 253 12.87 14.47 -24.70
C PHE A 253 12.84 13.46 -23.57
N HIS A 254 12.24 13.85 -22.45
CA HIS A 254 11.92 12.92 -21.37
C HIS A 254 10.45 12.56 -21.45
N PHE A 255 10.11 11.31 -21.17
CA PHE A 255 8.72 10.88 -21.06
C PHE A 255 8.50 10.00 -19.83
N ARG A 256 7.26 9.94 -19.36
CA ARG A 256 6.81 8.93 -18.39
C ARG A 256 5.37 8.52 -18.65
N THR A 257 5.06 7.24 -18.49
CA THR A 257 3.72 6.68 -18.66
C THR A 257 3.59 5.34 -17.92
N TRP A 258 2.35 4.90 -17.73
CA TRP A 258 2.01 3.52 -17.34
C TRP A 258 1.61 2.65 -18.53
N ASN A 259 1.29 3.26 -19.68
CA ASN A 259 0.86 2.53 -20.85
C ASN A 259 2.05 1.84 -21.53
N PRO A 260 1.95 0.56 -21.89
CA PRO A 260 3.04 -0.16 -22.56
C PRO A 260 3.25 0.26 -24.02
N ASP A 261 2.24 0.90 -24.63
CA ASP A 261 2.24 1.28 -26.04
C ASP A 261 1.80 2.73 -26.24
N GLY A 262 2.38 3.43 -27.22
CA GLY A 262 1.97 4.79 -27.59
C GLY A 262 2.95 5.51 -28.51
N LEU A 263 2.42 6.36 -29.40
CA LEU A 263 3.19 7.16 -30.34
C LEU A 263 3.83 8.37 -29.65
N LEU A 264 5.15 8.35 -29.50
CA LEU A 264 5.90 9.42 -28.83
C LEU A 264 6.19 10.60 -29.76
N LEU A 265 6.67 10.31 -30.98
CA LEU A 265 6.96 11.34 -31.97
C LEU A 265 6.66 10.83 -33.38
N PHE A 266 6.09 11.70 -34.20
CA PHE A 266 5.89 11.46 -35.62
C PHE A 266 6.29 12.69 -36.43
N SER A 267 7.04 12.51 -37.52
CA SER A 267 7.41 13.58 -38.44
C SER A 267 7.38 13.07 -39.87
N ASN A 268 6.83 13.88 -40.78
CA ASN A 268 7.08 13.72 -42.20
C ASN A 268 8.48 14.27 -42.50
N LEU A 269 9.26 13.50 -43.24
CA LEU A 269 10.53 13.92 -43.83
C LEU A 269 10.27 14.25 -45.30
N ASP A 270 11.13 15.05 -45.93
CA ASP A 270 10.93 15.41 -47.35
C ASP A 270 10.86 14.15 -48.24
N ASP A 271 11.66 13.15 -47.91
CA ASP A 271 11.77 11.87 -48.61
C ASP A 271 11.24 10.69 -47.78
N GLY A 272 10.42 10.89 -46.73
CA GLY A 272 10.07 9.77 -45.86
C GLY A 272 9.25 10.06 -44.60
N ILE A 273 9.32 9.14 -43.64
CA ILE A 273 8.68 9.26 -42.31
C ILE A 273 9.65 8.88 -41.20
N LEU A 274 9.53 9.57 -40.07
CA LEU A 274 10.17 9.26 -38.79
C LEU A 274 9.08 9.01 -37.75
N GLU A 275 9.07 7.81 -37.18
CA GLU A 275 8.16 7.40 -36.11
C GLU A 275 8.99 6.92 -34.91
N ILE A 276 8.72 7.47 -33.73
CA ILE A 276 9.24 7.01 -32.45
C ILE A 276 8.03 6.56 -31.62
N SER A 277 8.00 5.28 -31.28
CA SER A 277 6.90 4.66 -30.54
C SER A 277 7.42 3.97 -29.28
N LEU A 278 6.55 3.87 -28.29
CA LEU A 278 6.65 2.91 -27.20
C LEU A 278 5.85 1.67 -27.62
N GLU A 279 6.47 0.49 -27.55
CA GLU A 279 5.85 -0.80 -27.89
C GLU A 279 6.29 -1.88 -26.90
N GLU A 280 5.33 -2.48 -26.20
CA GLU A 280 5.58 -3.46 -25.12
C GLU A 280 6.62 -2.96 -24.09
N GLY A 281 6.58 -1.66 -23.77
CA GLY A 281 7.51 -1.02 -22.84
C GLY A 281 8.93 -0.83 -23.38
N LYS A 282 9.14 -0.94 -24.70
CA LYS A 282 10.42 -0.65 -25.37
C LYS A 282 10.25 0.54 -26.31
N VAL A 283 11.28 1.38 -26.43
CA VAL A 283 11.25 2.46 -27.42
C VAL A 283 11.72 1.91 -28.76
N LYS A 284 10.88 2.06 -29.79
CA LYS A 284 11.20 1.74 -31.17
C LYS A 284 11.26 3.00 -32.01
N VAL A 285 12.18 3.01 -32.97
CA VAL A 285 12.34 4.09 -33.94
C VAL A 285 12.27 3.47 -35.32
N HIS A 286 11.34 3.95 -36.13
CA HIS A 286 11.13 3.55 -37.51
C HIS A 286 11.40 4.76 -38.41
N ILE A 287 12.45 4.65 -39.24
CA ILE A 287 12.78 5.65 -40.25
C ILE A 287 12.63 4.98 -41.61
N ASN A 288 11.64 5.41 -42.38
CA ASN A 288 11.46 4.97 -43.77
C ASN A 288 11.79 6.15 -44.68
N VAL A 289 12.76 5.99 -45.57
CA VAL A 289 13.10 6.99 -46.59
C VAL A 289 12.93 6.37 -47.97
N THR A 290 12.07 6.97 -48.79
CA THR A 290 11.71 6.54 -50.13
C THR A 290 12.06 7.64 -51.13
N THR A 291 13.24 7.55 -51.74
CA THR A 291 13.66 8.44 -52.82
C THR A 291 13.45 7.77 -54.18
N ALA A 292 13.49 8.54 -55.28
CA ALA A 292 13.35 8.03 -56.65
C ALA A 292 14.35 6.92 -57.04
N THR A 293 15.44 6.73 -56.28
CA THR A 293 16.50 5.76 -56.59
C THR A 293 16.77 4.74 -55.47
N LYS A 294 16.31 4.97 -54.23
CA LYS A 294 16.56 4.10 -53.07
C LYS A 294 15.39 4.12 -52.10
N ASN A 295 15.01 2.93 -51.63
CA ASN A 295 14.14 2.75 -50.48
C ASN A 295 14.98 2.10 -49.36
N TYR A 296 15.08 2.74 -48.20
CA TYR A 296 15.77 2.16 -47.06
C TYR A 296 14.98 2.41 -45.78
N ARG A 297 15.06 1.42 -44.88
CA ARG A 297 14.35 1.38 -43.60
C ARG A 297 15.35 1.17 -42.47
N VAL A 298 15.28 2.02 -41.46
CA VAL A 298 16.07 1.88 -40.23
C VAL A 298 15.12 1.65 -39.06
N ASP A 299 15.27 0.48 -38.44
CA ASP A 299 14.52 0.09 -37.26
C ASP A 299 15.49 -0.02 -36.08
N LEU A 300 15.30 0.81 -35.06
CA LEU A 300 16.03 0.74 -33.80
C LEU A 300 15.06 0.36 -32.68
N SER A 301 15.51 -0.44 -31.72
CA SER A 301 14.71 -0.82 -30.54
C SER A 301 15.61 -0.87 -29.32
N SER A 302 15.26 -0.15 -28.26
CA SER A 302 16.06 -0.11 -27.03
C SER A 302 15.19 0.03 -25.77
N GLY A 303 15.76 -0.36 -24.63
CA GLY A 303 15.12 -0.38 -23.32
C GLY A 303 14.13 -1.54 -23.13
N SER A 304 13.51 -1.56 -21.96
CA SER A 304 12.54 -2.56 -21.52
C SER A 304 11.82 -2.08 -20.27
N GLY A 305 10.50 -2.26 -20.23
CA GLY A 305 9.70 -1.85 -19.07
C GLY A 305 9.70 -0.34 -18.83
N LEU A 306 9.81 0.47 -19.89
CA LEU A 306 9.85 1.95 -19.83
C LEU A 306 8.47 2.58 -19.52
N ASN A 307 7.50 1.76 -19.15
CA ASN A 307 6.17 2.14 -18.73
C ASN A 307 5.99 1.92 -17.21
N ASP A 308 7.02 2.27 -16.44
CA ASP A 308 7.11 2.10 -14.99
C ASP A 308 6.75 3.37 -14.20
N GLY A 309 6.20 4.38 -14.89
CA GLY A 309 5.82 5.68 -14.33
C GLY A 309 7.00 6.60 -14.01
N GLN A 310 8.25 6.16 -14.20
CA GLN A 310 9.43 6.99 -13.99
C GLN A 310 9.76 7.81 -15.24
N TRP A 311 10.50 8.91 -15.04
CA TRP A 311 11.04 9.69 -16.15
C TRP A 311 12.14 8.91 -16.87
N HIS A 312 11.99 8.78 -18.19
CA HIS A 312 13.02 8.24 -19.06
C HIS A 312 13.46 9.26 -20.09
N SER A 313 14.77 9.42 -20.27
CA SER A 313 15.31 10.30 -21.30
C SER A 313 15.55 9.53 -22.59
N ILE A 314 15.03 10.05 -23.70
CA ILE A 314 15.30 9.58 -25.05
C ILE A 314 16.19 10.60 -25.73
N ARG A 315 17.23 10.12 -26.40
CA ARG A 315 18.03 10.93 -27.32
C ARG A 315 18.25 10.15 -28.61
N LEU A 316 17.76 10.70 -29.72
CA LEU A 316 18.00 10.21 -31.06
C LEU A 316 18.98 11.16 -31.76
N VAL A 317 20.08 10.60 -32.24
CA VAL A 317 21.06 11.32 -33.07
C VAL A 317 21.10 10.62 -34.43
N ALA A 318 20.70 11.33 -35.48
CA ALA A 318 20.81 10.84 -36.85
C ALA A 318 21.79 11.70 -37.64
N LYS A 319 22.81 11.04 -38.22
CA LYS A 319 23.84 11.65 -39.09
C LYS A 319 23.91 10.90 -40.42
N GLU A 320 24.64 11.45 -41.38
CA GLU A 320 24.77 10.94 -42.76
C GLU A 320 25.09 9.45 -42.91
N ASN A 321 25.67 8.78 -41.90
CA ASN A 321 26.08 7.38 -41.97
C ASN A 321 25.66 6.51 -40.77
N PHE A 322 24.99 7.08 -39.78
CA PHE A 322 24.51 6.31 -38.64
C PHE A 322 23.35 6.99 -37.92
N ALA A 323 22.48 6.17 -37.34
CA ALA A 323 21.49 6.58 -36.36
C ALA A 323 21.83 5.94 -35.02
N MET A 324 21.73 6.71 -33.94
CA MET A 324 21.97 6.27 -32.57
C MET A 324 20.81 6.66 -31.67
N LEU A 325 20.16 5.66 -31.07
CA LEU A 325 19.13 5.85 -30.05
C LEU A 325 19.73 5.57 -28.68
N THR A 326 19.74 6.56 -27.78
CA THR A 326 20.19 6.42 -26.39
C THR A 326 19.02 6.59 -25.42
N ILE A 327 18.92 5.71 -24.43
CA ILE A 327 17.92 5.76 -23.36
C ILE A 327 18.63 5.99 -22.03
N ASN A 328 18.12 6.92 -21.21
CA ASN A 328 18.63 7.25 -19.86
C ASN A 328 20.11 7.65 -19.79
N GLY A 329 20.70 8.08 -20.92
CA GLY A 329 22.12 8.43 -21.02
C GLY A 329 23.08 7.24 -20.96
N GLU A 330 22.58 6.00 -20.96
CA GLU A 330 23.40 4.80 -20.90
C GLU A 330 23.89 4.39 -22.29
N GLU A 331 25.22 4.35 -22.50
CA GLU A 331 25.80 3.90 -23.77
C GLU A 331 25.45 2.44 -24.09
N ALA A 332 25.22 1.59 -23.08
CA ALA A 332 24.77 0.21 -23.26
C ALA A 332 23.39 0.12 -23.93
N SER A 333 22.55 1.15 -23.76
CA SER A 333 21.25 1.28 -24.43
C SER A 333 21.36 1.92 -25.82
N ALA A 334 22.58 2.24 -26.28
CA ALA A 334 22.81 2.86 -27.59
C ALA A 334 22.75 1.84 -28.73
N VAL A 335 21.73 1.92 -29.58
CA VAL A 335 21.64 1.09 -30.80
C VAL A 335 22.13 1.88 -32.00
N ARG A 336 23.10 1.34 -32.75
CA ARG A 336 23.69 1.97 -33.94
C ARG A 336 23.24 1.24 -35.21
N SER A 337 22.72 2.00 -36.18
CA SER A 337 22.58 1.53 -37.57
C SER A 337 23.71 2.06 -38.43
N THR A 338 24.23 1.26 -39.38
CA THR A 338 25.34 1.61 -40.30
C THR A 338 24.87 2.00 -41.71
N SER A 339 23.56 2.16 -41.92
CA SER A 339 23.01 2.55 -43.21
C SER A 339 23.21 4.05 -43.47
N PRO A 340 23.65 4.47 -44.67
CA PRO A 340 23.76 5.89 -45.03
C PRO A 340 22.37 6.56 -45.02
N LEU A 341 22.27 7.69 -44.32
CA LEU A 341 21.04 8.41 -43.95
C LEU A 341 21.18 9.89 -44.35
N SER A 342 20.68 10.28 -45.52
CA SER A 342 20.45 11.70 -45.81
C SER A 342 19.02 12.02 -45.37
N ILE A 343 18.86 12.60 -44.19
CA ILE A 343 17.54 13.01 -43.66
C ILE A 343 17.45 14.53 -43.74
N THR A 344 16.55 15.03 -44.58
CA THR A 344 16.07 16.41 -44.50
C THR A 344 14.69 16.42 -43.83
N THR A 345 14.58 17.21 -42.76
CA THR A 345 13.38 17.28 -41.94
C THR A 345 12.39 18.25 -42.58
N GLY A 346 11.14 17.82 -42.79
CA GLY A 346 10.08 18.62 -43.42
C GLY A 346 9.53 19.75 -42.54
N GLY A 347 10.22 20.10 -41.46
CA GLY A 347 9.93 21.26 -40.60
C GLY A 347 8.89 21.08 -39.48
N THR A 348 8.08 20.01 -39.47
CA THR A 348 7.03 19.82 -38.46
C THR A 348 7.16 18.49 -37.69
N TYR A 349 7.30 18.58 -36.37
CA TYR A 349 7.31 17.44 -35.46
C TYR A 349 6.01 17.36 -34.68
N HIS A 350 5.37 16.19 -34.70
CA HIS A 350 4.19 15.91 -33.89
C HIS A 350 4.61 15.08 -32.68
N LEU A 351 4.28 15.56 -31.49
CA LEU A 351 4.62 14.93 -30.21
C LEU A 351 3.37 14.36 -29.56
N GLY A 352 3.45 13.12 -29.10
CA GLY A 352 2.37 12.42 -28.38
C GLY A 352 1.15 12.02 -29.22
N GLY A 353 1.10 12.42 -30.50
CA GLY A 353 -0.04 12.17 -31.38
C GLY A 353 0.17 12.82 -32.74
N TYR A 354 -0.87 12.84 -33.58
CA TYR A 354 -0.83 13.46 -34.91
C TYR A 354 -2.20 14.05 -35.26
N PHE A 355 -2.21 15.13 -36.04
CA PHE A 355 -3.40 15.97 -36.28
C PHE A 355 -4.06 15.79 -37.64
N LEU A 356 -3.59 14.86 -38.48
CA LEU A 356 -3.95 14.83 -39.90
C LEU A 356 -4.29 13.41 -40.38
N GLN A 357 -5.23 13.30 -41.31
CA GLN A 357 -5.36 12.13 -42.18
C GLN A 357 -4.15 12.10 -43.12
N THR A 358 -3.03 11.56 -42.65
CA THR A 358 -1.86 11.28 -43.49
C THR A 358 -2.16 10.06 -44.39
N LEU A 359 -1.55 10.01 -45.58
CA LEU A 359 -1.63 8.84 -46.48
C LEU A 359 -1.02 7.58 -45.86
N PHE A 360 -0.14 7.76 -44.86
CA PHE A 360 0.48 6.72 -44.07
C PHE A 360 0.30 7.06 -42.59
N PRO A 361 -0.82 6.63 -41.96
CA PRO A 361 -1.03 6.84 -40.54
C PRO A 361 0.01 6.03 -39.73
N PRO A 362 0.48 6.57 -38.59
CA PRO A 362 1.37 5.85 -37.70
C PRO A 362 0.70 4.57 -37.17
N THR A 363 1.54 3.58 -36.85
CA THR A 363 1.06 2.25 -36.46
C THR A 363 0.48 2.22 -35.05
N GLN A 364 0.99 3.10 -34.19
CA GLN A 364 0.59 3.19 -32.79
C GLN A 364 -0.47 4.27 -32.53
N LYS A 365 -1.26 4.04 -31.49
CA LYS A 365 -2.20 5.03 -30.95
C LYS A 365 -1.45 6.21 -30.33
N SER A 366 -2.11 7.35 -30.21
CA SER A 366 -1.56 8.53 -29.51
C SER A 366 -1.07 8.16 -28.12
N PHE A 367 0.08 8.71 -27.75
CA PHE A 367 0.66 8.51 -26.43
C PHE A 367 -0.16 9.23 -25.36
N GLN A 368 -0.33 8.54 -24.24
CA GLN A 368 -0.96 9.06 -23.05
C GLN A 368 0.08 9.02 -21.93
N GLY A 369 0.53 10.20 -21.50
CA GLY A 369 1.66 10.32 -20.61
C GLY A 369 2.13 11.76 -20.48
N CYS A 370 3.28 11.93 -19.85
CA CYS A 370 3.91 13.25 -19.71
C CYS A 370 5.18 13.31 -20.53
N MET A 371 5.47 14.50 -21.08
CA MET A 371 6.72 14.80 -21.76
C MET A 371 7.33 16.08 -21.20
N GLN A 372 8.66 16.14 -21.11
CA GLN A 372 9.39 17.35 -20.72
C GLN A 372 10.76 17.40 -21.39
N ALA A 373 11.48 18.51 -21.20
CA ALA A 373 12.85 18.71 -21.72
C ALA A 373 12.97 18.38 -23.23
N ILE A 374 11.98 18.82 -24.02
CA ILE A 374 11.92 18.59 -25.46
C ILE A 374 13.01 19.43 -26.14
N LEU A 375 13.85 18.74 -26.89
CA LEU A 375 14.97 19.25 -27.66
C LEU A 375 14.74 18.88 -29.14
N VAL A 376 14.74 19.89 -29.99
CA VAL A 376 14.68 19.77 -31.45
C VAL A 376 15.90 20.47 -32.01
N ASP A 377 16.72 19.72 -32.75
CA ASP A 377 18.03 20.15 -33.25
C ASP A 377 18.92 20.78 -32.16
N ASP A 378 18.90 20.12 -30.98
CA ASP A 378 19.63 20.52 -29.76
C ASP A 378 19.17 21.87 -29.18
N GLN A 379 18.04 22.41 -29.65
CA GLN A 379 17.37 23.58 -29.11
C GLN A 379 16.15 23.18 -28.25
N PRO A 380 15.99 23.73 -27.04
CA PRO A 380 14.81 23.49 -26.24
C PRO A 380 13.57 24.09 -26.94
N ALA A 381 12.52 23.29 -27.06
CA ALA A 381 11.24 23.77 -27.59
C ALA A 381 10.61 24.76 -26.59
N ASP A 382 10.25 25.96 -27.06
CA ASP A 382 9.54 26.96 -26.25
C ASP A 382 8.06 26.61 -26.13
N LEU A 383 7.71 25.85 -25.09
CA LEU A 383 6.33 25.46 -24.83
C LEU A 383 5.42 26.64 -24.47
N HIS A 384 5.95 27.75 -23.95
CA HIS A 384 5.16 28.97 -23.71
C HIS A 384 4.81 29.68 -25.01
N ALA A 385 5.68 29.63 -26.02
CA ALA A 385 5.36 30.10 -27.36
C ALA A 385 4.26 29.26 -28.02
N VAL A 386 4.23 27.95 -27.74
CA VAL A 386 3.15 27.04 -28.15
C VAL A 386 1.83 27.36 -27.44
N GLU A 387 1.88 27.58 -26.12
CA GLU A 387 0.71 27.98 -25.33
C GLU A 387 0.07 29.28 -25.84
N ARG A 388 0.91 30.27 -26.20
CA ARG A 388 0.47 31.55 -26.77
C ARG A 388 -0.01 31.45 -28.23
N GLY A 389 0.09 30.27 -28.86
CA GLY A 389 -0.27 30.06 -30.27
C GLY A 389 0.67 30.78 -31.26
N THR A 390 1.86 31.18 -30.81
CA THR A 390 2.85 31.86 -31.68
C THR A 390 3.65 30.87 -32.53
N VAL A 391 3.79 29.62 -32.06
CA VAL A 391 4.49 28.54 -32.76
C VAL A 391 3.71 27.24 -32.53
N GLY A 392 3.42 26.48 -33.60
CA GLY A 392 2.74 25.18 -33.48
C GLY A 392 1.28 25.24 -33.04
N ALA A 393 0.72 24.06 -32.71
CA ALA A 393 -0.65 23.88 -32.21
C ALA A 393 -0.71 22.65 -31.29
N PHE A 394 -1.70 22.61 -30.40
CA PHE A 394 -1.95 21.49 -29.48
C PHE A 394 -3.44 21.26 -29.28
N GLU A 395 -3.83 20.03 -28.93
CA GLU A 395 -5.20 19.63 -28.59
C GLU A 395 -5.11 18.53 -27.52
N ASN A 396 -6.00 18.58 -26.52
CA ASN A 396 -6.04 17.60 -25.43
C ASN A 396 -4.72 17.45 -24.65
N VAL A 397 -3.93 18.53 -24.54
CA VAL A 397 -2.69 18.60 -23.76
C VAL A 397 -2.82 19.62 -22.64
N SER A 398 -2.38 19.26 -21.43
CA SER A 398 -2.14 20.19 -20.33
C SER A 398 -0.67 20.61 -20.31
N LEU A 399 -0.37 21.87 -20.58
CA LEU A 399 0.97 22.43 -20.43
C LEU A 399 1.27 22.72 -18.95
N ASP A 400 2.54 22.64 -18.57
CA ASP A 400 3.06 22.84 -17.20
C ASP A 400 2.51 21.90 -16.11
N MET A 401 1.86 20.80 -16.50
CA MET A 401 1.33 19.83 -15.54
C MET A 401 1.49 18.40 -16.06
N CYS A 402 1.90 17.51 -15.17
CA CYS A 402 1.91 16.08 -15.40
C CYS A 402 0.94 15.37 -14.46
N ALA A 403 -0.25 15.03 -14.97
CA ALA A 403 -1.33 14.40 -14.20
C ALA A 403 -1.20 12.87 -14.11
N ILE A 404 0.03 12.34 -14.07
CA ILE A 404 0.25 10.90 -13.87
C ILE A 404 -0.13 10.52 -12.43
N ILE A 405 -0.81 9.39 -12.26
CA ILE A 405 -1.27 8.88 -10.97
C ILE A 405 -0.82 7.43 -10.84
N ASP A 406 -0.24 7.07 -9.70
CA ASP A 406 0.05 5.68 -9.35
C ASP A 406 -1.17 5.08 -8.63
N ARG A 407 -1.98 4.32 -9.37
CA ARG A 407 -3.17 3.60 -8.90
C ARG A 407 -2.85 2.32 -8.14
N CYS A 408 -1.59 1.88 -8.15
CA CYS A 408 -1.13 0.74 -7.38
C CYS A 408 -0.52 1.13 -6.02
N MET A 409 -0.56 2.42 -5.65
CA MET A 409 -0.05 2.94 -4.38
C MET A 409 -1.08 3.84 -3.69
N PRO A 410 -1.66 3.43 -2.53
CA PRO A 410 -1.44 2.14 -1.86
C PRO A 410 -1.93 0.96 -2.72
N ASN A 411 -1.40 -0.24 -2.48
CA ASN A 411 -1.83 -1.41 -3.25
C ASN A 411 -3.28 -1.76 -2.89
N HIS A 412 -4.19 -1.60 -3.86
CA HIS A 412 -5.60 -1.96 -3.71
C HIS A 412 -5.87 -3.45 -3.91
N CYS A 413 -4.87 -4.22 -4.34
CA CYS A 413 -4.95 -5.67 -4.44
C CYS A 413 -4.69 -6.28 -3.06
N GLU A 414 -5.73 -6.86 -2.48
CA GLU A 414 -5.68 -7.45 -1.14
C GLU A 414 -4.92 -8.78 -1.13
N HIS A 415 -4.60 -9.29 0.06
CA HIS A 415 -3.98 -10.60 0.30
C HIS A 415 -2.71 -10.88 -0.51
N GLY A 416 -1.90 -9.84 -0.75
CA GLY A 416 -0.65 -9.97 -1.49
C GLY A 416 -0.81 -10.09 -3.01
N GLY A 417 -2.01 -9.77 -3.55
CA GLY A 417 -2.24 -9.70 -4.99
C GLY A 417 -1.30 -8.72 -5.69
N GLY A 418 -0.82 -9.12 -6.87
CA GLY A 418 0.05 -8.28 -7.70
C GLY A 418 -0.75 -7.19 -8.43
N CYS A 419 -0.39 -5.92 -8.25
CA CYS A 419 -1.04 -4.82 -8.96
C CYS A 419 -0.33 -4.49 -10.27
N ARG A 420 -1.12 -4.33 -11.33
CA ARG A 420 -0.69 -3.79 -12.64
C ARG A 420 -1.58 -2.60 -12.99
N GLN A 421 -1.04 -1.62 -13.70
CA GLN A 421 -1.80 -0.42 -14.05
C GLN A 421 -1.53 0.08 -15.45
N THR A 422 -2.47 0.88 -15.94
CA THR A 422 -2.40 1.70 -17.14
C THR A 422 -2.70 3.14 -16.75
N TRP A 423 -2.70 4.06 -17.72
CA TRP A 423 -3.03 5.45 -17.48
C TRP A 423 -4.46 5.65 -16.94
N ASP A 424 -5.41 4.78 -17.33
CA ASP A 424 -6.83 4.94 -17.00
C ASP A 424 -7.29 3.99 -15.87
N SER A 425 -6.68 2.82 -15.72
CA SER A 425 -7.17 1.76 -14.83
C SER A 425 -6.04 0.97 -14.14
N PHE A 426 -6.40 0.13 -13.19
CA PHE A 426 -5.53 -0.88 -12.59
C PHE A 426 -6.21 -2.25 -12.59
N SER A 427 -5.42 -3.31 -12.46
CA SER A 427 -5.88 -4.68 -12.37
C SER A 427 -5.02 -5.47 -11.38
N CYS A 428 -5.64 -6.45 -10.74
CA CYS A 428 -4.99 -7.32 -9.78
C CYS A 428 -4.80 -8.72 -10.35
N THR A 429 -3.62 -9.31 -10.12
CA THR A 429 -3.35 -10.73 -10.35
C THR A 429 -3.46 -11.46 -9.02
N CYS A 430 -4.52 -12.26 -8.85
CA CYS A 430 -4.82 -12.97 -7.61
C CYS A 430 -4.29 -14.42 -7.58
N ASP A 431 -3.61 -14.85 -8.65
CA ASP A 431 -3.11 -16.22 -8.77
C ASP A 431 -2.15 -16.56 -7.63
N GLY A 432 -2.39 -17.70 -6.98
CA GLY A 432 -1.56 -18.17 -5.86
C GLY A 432 -1.84 -17.49 -4.52
N THR A 433 -2.80 -16.56 -4.43
CA THR A 433 -3.17 -15.90 -3.16
C THR A 433 -4.21 -16.67 -2.35
N GLY A 434 -5.02 -17.52 -3.00
CA GLY A 434 -6.22 -18.12 -2.38
C GLY A 434 -7.47 -17.24 -2.47
N TYR A 435 -7.40 -16.13 -3.22
CA TYR A 435 -8.49 -15.17 -3.38
C TYR A 435 -8.80 -14.90 -4.86
N THR A 436 -9.99 -14.36 -5.11
CA THR A 436 -10.54 -14.01 -6.43
C THR A 436 -11.27 -12.67 -6.38
N GLY A 437 -11.82 -12.26 -7.53
CA GLY A 437 -12.46 -10.97 -7.73
C GLY A 437 -11.49 -9.90 -8.25
N ALA A 438 -12.02 -8.70 -8.53
CA ALA A 438 -11.24 -7.63 -9.16
C ALA A 438 -10.07 -7.11 -8.31
N THR A 439 -10.17 -7.22 -6.98
CA THR A 439 -9.18 -6.75 -6.01
C THR A 439 -8.64 -7.87 -5.10
N CYS A 440 -8.86 -9.14 -5.46
CA CYS A 440 -8.48 -10.29 -4.63
C CYS A 440 -9.13 -10.28 -3.23
N HIS A 441 -10.36 -9.75 -3.14
CA HIS A 441 -11.11 -9.64 -1.89
C HIS A 441 -11.87 -10.92 -1.54
N THR A 442 -12.30 -11.71 -2.53
CA THR A 442 -13.20 -12.85 -2.27
C THR A 442 -12.38 -14.11 -2.06
N SER A 443 -12.52 -14.78 -0.92
CA SER A 443 -11.87 -16.07 -0.70
C SER A 443 -12.40 -17.12 -1.67
N ILE A 444 -11.53 -18.02 -2.13
CA ILE A 444 -11.94 -19.21 -2.88
C ILE A 444 -12.28 -20.39 -1.96
N TYR A 445 -12.02 -20.24 -0.66
CA TYR A 445 -12.23 -21.27 0.36
C TYR A 445 -13.48 -20.96 1.19
N GLU A 446 -14.11 -22.00 1.73
CA GLU A 446 -15.28 -21.84 2.58
C GLU A 446 -14.89 -21.36 3.99
N PRO A 447 -15.79 -20.66 4.71
CA PRO A 447 -15.49 -20.14 6.03
C PRO A 447 -15.36 -21.22 7.12
N SER A 448 -15.87 -22.43 6.88
CA SER A 448 -15.83 -23.51 7.86
C SER A 448 -16.03 -24.89 7.26
N CYS A 449 -15.71 -25.92 8.05
CA CYS A 449 -16.04 -27.30 7.73
C CYS A 449 -17.57 -27.52 7.54
N GLU A 450 -18.41 -26.84 8.32
CA GLU A 450 -19.88 -26.99 8.19
C GLU A 450 -20.38 -26.47 6.83
N ALA A 451 -19.77 -25.40 6.30
CA ALA A 451 -20.08 -24.91 4.96
C ALA A 451 -19.73 -25.95 3.88
N TYR A 452 -18.56 -26.58 3.97
CA TYR A 452 -18.20 -27.70 3.09
C TYR A 452 -19.16 -28.90 3.21
N LYS A 453 -19.63 -29.22 4.42
CA LYS A 453 -20.62 -30.26 4.68
C LYS A 453 -21.97 -29.95 4.01
N HIS A 454 -22.45 -28.72 4.08
CA HIS A 454 -23.67 -28.28 3.39
C HIS A 454 -23.56 -28.36 1.86
N LEU A 455 -22.35 -28.23 1.32
CA LEU A 455 -22.05 -28.44 -0.11
C LEU A 455 -21.92 -29.94 -0.48
N GLY A 456 -22.07 -30.85 0.49
CA GLY A 456 -22.02 -32.30 0.28
C GLY A 456 -20.63 -32.92 0.39
N SER A 457 -19.65 -32.20 0.97
CA SER A 457 -18.29 -32.69 1.15
C SER A 457 -18.19 -33.69 2.31
N SER A 458 -17.34 -34.70 2.20
CA SER A 458 -17.07 -35.71 3.24
C SER A 458 -16.03 -35.23 4.27
N SER A 459 -15.80 -36.01 5.33
CA SER A 459 -14.69 -35.74 6.27
C SER A 459 -13.33 -35.91 5.58
N ASP A 460 -12.54 -34.84 5.54
CA ASP A 460 -11.18 -34.78 4.96
C ASP A 460 -10.47 -33.49 5.44
N THR A 461 -9.25 -33.25 4.97
CA THR A 461 -8.52 -32.00 5.16
C THR A 461 -8.92 -30.95 4.13
N TYR A 462 -9.47 -29.83 4.59
CA TYR A 462 -9.89 -28.70 3.74
C TYR A 462 -9.09 -27.44 4.09
N TRP A 463 -8.93 -26.56 3.11
CA TRP A 463 -8.56 -25.17 3.38
C TRP A 463 -9.82 -24.42 3.79
N ILE A 464 -9.76 -23.68 4.88
CA ILE A 464 -10.84 -22.78 5.29
C ILE A 464 -10.31 -21.37 5.42
N ASP A 465 -11.22 -20.42 5.26
CA ASP A 465 -10.95 -19.00 5.44
C ASP A 465 -12.08 -18.37 6.27
N PRO A 466 -12.00 -18.46 7.62
CA PRO A 466 -13.09 -18.08 8.52
C PRO A 466 -13.46 -16.59 8.47
N ASP A 467 -12.51 -15.73 8.14
CA ASP A 467 -12.66 -14.27 8.07
C ASP A 467 -12.75 -13.75 6.64
N GLY A 468 -12.49 -14.58 5.62
CA GLY A 468 -12.58 -14.18 4.22
C GLY A 468 -11.53 -13.12 3.91
N SER A 469 -11.98 -11.89 3.62
CA SER A 469 -11.07 -10.74 3.46
C SER A 469 -10.64 -10.15 4.81
N GLY A 470 -10.20 -11.01 5.71
CA GLY A 470 -9.69 -10.63 7.02
C GLY A 470 -8.16 -10.66 7.09
N PRO A 471 -7.58 -10.34 8.26
CA PRO A 471 -6.13 -10.33 8.43
C PRO A 471 -5.51 -11.74 8.45
N LEU A 472 -6.30 -12.81 8.56
CA LEU A 472 -5.79 -14.18 8.57
C LEU A 472 -5.73 -14.73 7.15
N SER A 473 -4.61 -15.37 6.81
CA SER A 473 -4.52 -16.11 5.55
C SER A 473 -5.25 -17.45 5.67
N PRO A 474 -5.75 -18.02 4.55
CA PRO A 474 -6.40 -19.32 4.57
C PRO A 474 -5.48 -20.40 5.12
N PHE A 475 -6.05 -21.35 5.85
CA PHE A 475 -5.27 -22.42 6.47
C PHE A 475 -5.97 -23.77 6.38
N LYS A 476 -5.18 -24.85 6.46
CA LYS A 476 -5.70 -26.22 6.41
C LYS A 476 -6.22 -26.67 7.77
N VAL A 477 -7.38 -27.30 7.77
CA VAL A 477 -8.00 -27.95 8.92
C VAL A 477 -8.47 -29.35 8.55
N ASN A 478 -8.52 -30.25 9.54
CA ASN A 478 -9.11 -31.56 9.36
C ASN A 478 -10.58 -31.50 9.78
N CYS A 479 -11.49 -31.70 8.84
CA CYS A 479 -12.92 -31.58 9.06
C CYS A 479 -13.55 -32.93 9.37
N ASN A 480 -14.11 -33.09 10.56
CA ASN A 480 -14.92 -34.24 10.91
C ASN A 480 -16.42 -33.88 10.80
N MET A 481 -17.07 -34.30 9.72
CA MET A 481 -18.45 -33.92 9.40
C MET A 481 -19.52 -34.73 10.15
N THR A 482 -19.14 -35.45 11.23
CA THR A 482 -20.00 -36.42 11.95
C THR A 482 -20.60 -35.93 13.29
N GLU A 483 -20.31 -34.70 13.73
CA GLU A 483 -20.81 -34.12 15.01
C GLU A 483 -21.99 -33.12 14.81
N GLU A 484 -22.88 -32.99 15.81
CA GLU A 484 -24.03 -32.05 15.82
C GLU A 484 -23.81 -30.89 16.81
N ASN A 485 -23.90 -29.66 16.30
CA ASN A 485 -23.77 -28.42 17.07
C ASN A 485 -25.14 -27.87 17.51
N VAL A 486 -25.20 -27.20 18.66
CA VAL A 486 -26.41 -26.51 19.13
C VAL A 486 -26.46 -25.11 18.50
N ASN A 487 -27.36 -24.90 17.55
CA ASN A 487 -27.47 -23.62 16.84
C ASN A 487 -28.43 -22.67 17.55
N TYR A 488 -27.94 -21.49 17.94
CA TYR A 488 -28.76 -20.41 18.51
C TYR A 488 -29.07 -19.37 17.43
N SER A 489 -30.24 -18.74 17.52
CA SER A 489 -30.63 -17.66 16.60
C SER A 489 -29.84 -16.35 16.80
N ALA A 490 -28.98 -16.27 17.81
CA ALA A 490 -28.17 -15.10 18.19
C ALA A 490 -26.68 -15.44 18.08
N THR A 491 -25.81 -14.44 17.85
CA THR A 491 -24.37 -14.69 17.74
C THR A 491 -23.74 -15.01 19.10
N ILE A 492 -22.60 -15.71 19.09
CA ILE A 492 -21.85 -16.05 20.31
C ILE A 492 -21.45 -14.78 21.09
N ASP A 493 -21.09 -13.69 20.39
CA ASP A 493 -20.75 -12.41 21.02
C ASP A 493 -21.96 -11.79 21.76
N GLN A 494 -23.15 -11.85 21.15
CA GLN A 494 -24.38 -11.36 21.78
C GLN A 494 -24.74 -12.17 23.04
N MET A 495 -24.59 -13.50 22.99
CA MET A 495 -24.85 -14.37 24.13
C MET A 495 -23.79 -14.22 25.23
N THR A 496 -22.53 -13.97 24.87
CA THR A 496 -21.45 -13.70 25.82
C THR A 496 -21.65 -12.38 26.54
N ALA A 497 -22.12 -11.35 25.84
CA ALA A 497 -22.48 -10.06 26.45
C ALA A 497 -23.61 -10.21 27.49
N ILE A 498 -24.68 -10.92 27.14
CA ILE A 498 -25.85 -11.15 28.02
C ILE A 498 -25.46 -11.96 29.26
N THR A 499 -24.71 -13.06 29.08
CA THR A 499 -24.27 -13.89 30.21
C THR A 499 -23.30 -13.14 31.12
N THR A 500 -22.45 -12.27 30.58
CA THR A 500 -21.50 -11.49 31.39
C THR A 500 -22.21 -10.46 32.25
N SER A 501 -23.20 -9.75 31.70
CA SER A 501 -23.93 -8.70 32.42
C SER A 501 -24.96 -9.22 33.42
N ALA A 502 -25.52 -10.41 33.21
CA ALA A 502 -26.57 -10.94 34.08
C ALA A 502 -26.06 -11.34 35.47
N GLU A 503 -26.89 -11.19 36.50
CA GLU A 503 -26.58 -11.64 37.87
C GLU A 503 -26.61 -13.18 37.95
N TYR A 504 -27.58 -13.79 37.27
CA TYR A 504 -27.80 -15.23 37.26
C TYR A 504 -28.20 -15.70 35.85
N CYS A 505 -27.71 -16.88 35.45
CA CYS A 505 -28.11 -17.54 34.21
C CYS A 505 -28.33 -19.03 34.44
N GLU A 506 -29.33 -19.57 33.77
CA GLU A 506 -29.64 -21.00 33.77
C GLU A 506 -29.97 -21.52 32.37
N GLN A 507 -29.72 -22.81 32.16
CA GLN A 507 -30.10 -23.50 30.93
C GLN A 507 -30.47 -24.95 31.23
N SER A 508 -31.60 -25.41 30.69
CA SER A 508 -32.02 -26.81 30.88
C SER A 508 -31.31 -27.74 29.91
N ILE A 509 -30.90 -28.89 30.41
CA ILE A 509 -30.33 -29.97 29.60
C ILE A 509 -30.97 -31.30 29.99
N ALA A 510 -31.30 -32.12 29.00
CA ALA A 510 -31.96 -33.42 29.16
C ALA A 510 -31.29 -34.47 28.28
N TYR A 511 -30.98 -35.62 28.87
CA TYR A 511 -30.47 -36.79 28.17
C TYR A 511 -31.44 -37.95 28.38
N SER A 512 -32.21 -38.28 27.34
CA SER A 512 -33.02 -39.49 27.33
C SER A 512 -32.23 -40.59 26.63
N CYS A 513 -32.17 -41.77 27.23
CA CYS A 513 -31.31 -42.85 26.79
C CYS A 513 -32.03 -44.19 26.74
N ARG A 514 -31.55 -45.06 25.85
CA ARG A 514 -31.92 -46.46 25.74
C ARG A 514 -30.66 -47.24 25.40
N MET A 515 -30.23 -48.12 26.31
CA MET A 515 -28.98 -48.85 26.17
C MET A 515 -27.79 -47.89 25.93
N SER A 516 -27.78 -46.72 26.57
CA SER A 516 -26.74 -45.71 26.41
C SER A 516 -26.41 -45.07 27.76
N ARG A 517 -25.15 -45.20 28.18
CA ARG A 517 -24.61 -44.66 29.44
C ARG A 517 -24.21 -43.19 29.28
N LEU A 518 -24.37 -42.43 30.35
CA LEU A 518 -24.15 -40.98 30.34
C LEU A 518 -22.76 -40.64 30.93
N LEU A 519 -22.58 -40.85 32.23
CA LEU A 519 -21.36 -40.47 32.95
C LEU A 519 -20.46 -41.67 33.28
N ASN A 520 -21.00 -42.89 33.32
CA ASN A 520 -20.29 -44.07 33.77
C ASN A 520 -19.53 -44.78 32.64
N THR A 521 -18.21 -44.96 32.79
CA THR A 521 -17.35 -45.72 31.86
C THR A 521 -16.37 -46.64 32.60
N PRO A 522 -15.92 -47.75 31.97
CA PRO A 522 -14.93 -48.67 32.57
C PRO A 522 -13.56 -48.02 32.84
N ASP A 523 -13.20 -46.99 32.07
CA ASP A 523 -11.88 -46.34 32.09
C ASP A 523 -11.85 -45.03 32.91
N GLY A 524 -12.99 -44.61 33.47
CA GLY A 524 -13.12 -43.44 34.36
C GLY A 524 -13.40 -42.09 33.68
N THR A 525 -13.26 -41.99 32.35
CA THR A 525 -13.66 -40.79 31.58
C THR A 525 -15.09 -40.90 31.06
N PRO A 526 -16.02 -39.97 31.39
CA PRO A 526 -17.43 -40.03 30.97
C PRO A 526 -17.67 -40.17 29.46
N TYR A 527 -18.72 -40.90 29.06
CA TYR A 527 -19.10 -41.06 27.65
C TYR A 527 -19.72 -39.80 27.05
N THR A 528 -20.40 -39.00 27.86
CA THR A 528 -21.09 -37.78 27.43
C THR A 528 -20.52 -36.57 28.14
N TRP A 529 -20.28 -35.49 27.40
CA TRP A 529 -19.87 -34.19 27.93
C TRP A 529 -20.50 -33.07 27.11
N TRP A 530 -20.56 -31.88 27.69
CA TRP A 530 -20.99 -30.69 26.96
C TRP A 530 -19.91 -29.61 26.99
N VAL A 531 -19.98 -28.68 26.05
CA VAL A 531 -19.02 -27.59 25.89
C VAL A 531 -19.75 -26.28 26.11
N GLY A 532 -19.11 -25.40 26.86
CA GLY A 532 -19.63 -24.09 27.24
C GLY A 532 -19.14 -22.95 26.38
N ARG A 533 -19.24 -21.73 26.92
CA ARG A 533 -18.75 -20.50 26.27
C ARG A 533 -17.22 -20.38 26.17
N GLY A 534 -16.46 -21.02 27.05
CA GLY A 534 -14.99 -20.96 27.06
C GLY A 534 -14.32 -22.11 26.31
N SER A 535 -15.11 -22.89 25.55
CA SER A 535 -14.67 -24.08 24.81
C SER A 535 -14.09 -25.21 25.67
N GLU A 536 -14.31 -25.18 26.98
CA GLU A 536 -13.94 -26.23 27.91
C GLU A 536 -14.98 -27.36 27.96
N LYS A 537 -14.51 -28.58 28.22
CA LYS A 537 -15.37 -29.76 28.39
C LYS A 537 -15.89 -29.85 29.81
N HIS A 538 -17.22 -29.97 29.94
CA HIS A 538 -17.93 -30.14 31.20
C HIS A 538 -18.48 -31.56 31.32
N PHE A 539 -18.11 -32.21 32.42
CA PHE A 539 -18.43 -33.61 32.72
C PHE A 539 -19.49 -33.78 33.82
N TYR A 540 -20.17 -32.70 34.18
CA TYR A 540 -21.32 -32.71 35.08
C TYR A 540 -22.60 -32.49 34.27
N TRP A 541 -23.73 -32.95 34.81
CA TRP A 541 -25.02 -32.87 34.13
C TRP A 541 -26.00 -31.94 34.87
N GLY A 542 -27.17 -31.71 34.27
CA GLY A 542 -28.22 -30.86 34.84
C GLY A 542 -28.58 -31.26 36.27
N GLY A 543 -28.65 -30.27 37.17
CA GLY A 543 -28.90 -30.46 38.61
C GLY A 543 -27.67 -30.91 39.41
N SER A 544 -26.49 -30.97 38.80
CA SER A 544 -25.20 -31.28 39.44
C SER A 544 -24.18 -30.16 39.22
N GLY A 545 -23.09 -30.19 39.97
CA GLY A 545 -22.03 -29.18 39.93
C GLY A 545 -20.74 -29.65 39.26
N PRO A 546 -19.86 -28.72 38.80
CA PRO A 546 -18.54 -29.02 38.27
C PRO A 546 -17.73 -29.92 39.20
N GLY A 547 -17.11 -30.94 38.64
CA GLY A 547 -16.33 -31.93 39.39
C GLY A 547 -17.17 -33.01 40.09
N ILE A 548 -18.51 -32.92 40.05
CA ILE A 548 -19.41 -33.91 40.62
C ILE A 548 -19.94 -34.81 39.50
N GLN A 549 -19.40 -36.03 39.41
CA GLN A 549 -19.77 -37.05 38.42
C GLN A 549 -21.08 -37.76 38.80
N LYS A 550 -22.13 -37.01 39.12
CA LYS A 550 -23.46 -37.51 39.45
C LYS A 550 -24.51 -36.68 38.71
N CYS A 551 -25.67 -37.27 38.46
CA CYS A 551 -26.85 -36.56 37.97
C CYS A 551 -27.70 -36.07 39.14
N ALA A 552 -28.70 -35.22 38.88
CA ALA A 552 -29.63 -34.72 39.90
C ALA A 552 -30.17 -35.85 40.81
N CYS A 553 -30.61 -36.97 40.22
CA CYS A 553 -31.13 -38.09 41.01
C CYS A 553 -30.09 -38.74 41.94
N GLY A 554 -28.81 -38.70 41.57
CA GLY A 554 -27.70 -39.25 42.35
C GLY A 554 -27.33 -38.34 43.52
N ILE A 555 -27.51 -37.03 43.36
CA ILE A 555 -27.39 -36.05 44.46
C ILE A 555 -28.53 -36.25 45.46
N ASP A 556 -29.76 -36.34 44.97
CA ASP A 556 -30.97 -36.47 45.79
C ASP A 556 -31.19 -37.88 46.34
N ARG A 557 -30.35 -38.85 45.94
CA ARG A 557 -30.43 -40.28 46.29
C ARG A 557 -31.79 -40.90 45.96
N ASN A 558 -32.36 -40.54 44.83
CA ASN A 558 -33.67 -41.00 44.35
C ASN A 558 -33.64 -41.60 42.94
N CYS A 559 -32.46 -41.93 42.39
CA CYS A 559 -32.35 -42.64 41.12
C CYS A 559 -33.13 -43.96 41.14
N THR A 560 -33.64 -44.37 39.97
CA THR A 560 -34.48 -45.57 39.82
C THR A 560 -33.76 -46.85 40.27
N ASP A 561 -32.45 -46.93 39.99
CA ASP A 561 -31.57 -47.98 40.52
C ASP A 561 -30.58 -47.34 41.50
N PRO A 562 -30.62 -47.69 42.81
CA PRO A 562 -29.77 -47.08 43.83
C PRO A 562 -28.27 -47.43 43.68
N LYS A 563 -27.89 -48.31 42.75
CA LYS A 563 -26.48 -48.62 42.46
C LYS A 563 -25.80 -47.60 41.55
N TYR A 564 -26.56 -46.76 40.85
CA TYR A 564 -26.05 -45.82 39.85
C TYR A 564 -26.34 -44.38 40.26
N ASP A 565 -25.42 -43.49 39.88
CA ASP A 565 -25.51 -42.05 40.19
C ASP A 565 -26.25 -41.24 39.11
N CYS A 566 -26.70 -41.91 38.03
CA CYS A 566 -27.55 -41.39 36.96
C CYS A 566 -28.49 -42.51 36.47
N ASN A 567 -29.72 -42.19 36.07
CA ASN A 567 -30.66 -43.19 35.56
C ASN A 567 -30.18 -43.86 34.27
N CYS A 568 -29.48 -43.12 33.41
CA CYS A 568 -28.96 -43.61 32.13
C CYS A 568 -27.73 -44.52 32.28
N ASP A 569 -27.01 -44.41 33.39
CA ASP A 569 -25.83 -45.25 33.65
C ASP A 569 -26.17 -46.72 33.96
N ALA A 570 -27.45 -47.01 34.27
CA ALA A 570 -27.96 -48.37 34.46
C ALA A 570 -28.11 -49.17 33.16
N ASP A 571 -27.91 -48.52 32.00
CA ASP A 571 -27.78 -49.14 30.68
C ASP A 571 -28.98 -50.03 30.27
N HIS A 572 -30.18 -49.60 30.60
CA HIS A 572 -31.40 -50.39 30.41
C HIS A 572 -31.96 -50.33 28.98
N LYS A 573 -32.68 -51.39 28.58
CA LYS A 573 -33.44 -51.45 27.31
C LYS A 573 -34.68 -50.53 27.29
N GLN A 574 -35.13 -50.07 28.45
CA GLN A 574 -36.22 -49.12 28.61
C GLN A 574 -35.66 -47.70 28.52
N TRP A 575 -36.47 -46.77 28.04
CA TRP A 575 -36.10 -45.36 28.07
C TRP A 575 -35.96 -44.87 29.51
N ARG A 576 -34.82 -44.24 29.77
CA ARG A 576 -34.52 -43.51 31.01
C ARG A 576 -34.13 -42.09 30.64
N GLU A 577 -34.18 -41.21 31.62
CA GLU A 577 -33.83 -39.81 31.41
C GLU A 577 -33.11 -39.25 32.64
N ASP A 578 -32.08 -38.44 32.36
CA ASP A 578 -31.45 -37.56 33.32
C ASP A 578 -31.51 -36.13 32.80
N SER A 579 -32.18 -35.27 33.55
CA SER A 579 -32.40 -33.88 33.17
C SER A 579 -32.20 -32.94 34.35
N GLY A 580 -31.97 -31.67 34.06
CA GLY A 580 -31.86 -30.63 35.08
C GLY A 580 -31.34 -29.31 34.55
N LEU A 581 -31.08 -28.38 35.46
CA LEU A 581 -30.57 -27.04 35.15
C LEU A 581 -29.05 -26.99 35.30
N LEU A 582 -28.41 -26.36 34.32
CA LEU A 582 -27.05 -25.86 34.41
C LEU A 582 -27.15 -24.41 34.90
N VAL A 583 -26.50 -24.09 36.01
CA VAL A 583 -26.63 -22.79 36.71
C VAL A 583 -25.30 -22.04 36.84
N TYR A 584 -24.20 -22.63 36.35
CA TYR A 584 -22.88 -22.02 36.40
C TYR A 584 -22.73 -21.06 35.23
N LYS A 585 -23.07 -19.79 35.50
CA LYS A 585 -23.05 -18.68 34.52
C LYS A 585 -21.76 -18.66 33.68
N ASP A 586 -20.62 -18.95 34.30
CA ASP A 586 -19.33 -18.86 33.61
C ASP A 586 -19.09 -19.93 32.55
N HIS A 587 -19.91 -20.99 32.56
CA HIS A 587 -19.85 -22.09 31.60
C HIS A 587 -20.93 -21.96 30.52
N LEU A 588 -21.95 -21.14 30.72
CA LEU A 588 -23.09 -21.02 29.80
C LEU A 588 -22.86 -19.96 28.71
N PRO A 589 -23.50 -20.08 27.53
CA PRO A 589 -24.43 -21.14 27.11
C PRO A 589 -23.75 -22.45 26.68
N VAL A 590 -24.53 -23.54 26.63
CA VAL A 590 -24.13 -24.82 26.04
C VAL A 590 -23.94 -24.66 24.53
N SER A 591 -22.72 -24.74 24.03
CA SER A 591 -22.41 -24.61 22.60
C SER A 591 -22.44 -25.95 21.85
N GLN A 592 -22.04 -27.03 22.52
CA GLN A 592 -21.96 -28.37 21.96
C GLN A 592 -22.28 -29.41 23.03
N VAL A 593 -22.80 -30.56 22.60
CA VAL A 593 -22.87 -31.75 23.44
C VAL A 593 -22.39 -32.94 22.64
N ALA A 594 -21.46 -33.71 23.21
CA ALA A 594 -20.93 -34.91 22.61
C ALA A 594 -21.50 -36.13 23.34
N VAL A 595 -22.01 -37.10 22.58
CA VAL A 595 -22.60 -38.35 23.10
C VAL A 595 -21.76 -39.53 22.61
N GLY A 596 -21.15 -40.27 23.54
CA GLY A 596 -20.17 -41.32 23.21
C GLY A 596 -20.70 -42.76 23.18
N ASP A 597 -21.72 -43.12 23.97
CA ASP A 597 -22.16 -44.52 24.14
C ASP A 597 -23.28 -44.94 23.16
N THR A 598 -23.31 -44.37 21.96
CA THR A 598 -24.31 -44.67 20.90
C THR A 598 -23.76 -45.56 19.79
N ASN A 599 -22.46 -45.84 19.78
CA ASN A 599 -21.80 -46.61 18.72
C ASN A 599 -22.00 -48.15 18.82
N ARG A 600 -22.94 -48.61 19.64
CA ARG A 600 -23.21 -50.03 19.91
C ARG A 600 -24.63 -50.40 19.46
N SER A 601 -24.82 -51.61 18.97
CA SER A 601 -26.08 -52.05 18.37
C SER A 601 -27.25 -52.00 19.37
N GLY A 602 -28.28 -51.22 19.03
CA GLY A 602 -29.47 -51.01 19.87
C GLY A 602 -29.34 -49.91 20.93
N SER A 603 -28.22 -49.18 20.95
CA SER A 603 -28.06 -47.96 21.75
C SER A 603 -28.65 -46.76 21.04
N GLU A 604 -29.49 -46.01 21.74
CA GLU A 604 -30.12 -44.80 21.26
C GLU A 604 -30.07 -43.73 22.37
N ALA A 605 -29.83 -42.49 21.97
CA ALA A 605 -29.86 -41.34 22.87
C ALA A 605 -30.60 -40.18 22.20
N LYS A 606 -31.29 -39.38 23.01
CA LYS A 606 -31.95 -38.15 22.61
C LYS A 606 -31.50 -37.05 23.55
N LEU A 607 -30.99 -35.99 22.96
CA LEU A 607 -30.52 -34.83 23.69
C LEU A 607 -31.50 -33.68 23.51
N THR A 608 -31.79 -32.98 24.59
CA THR A 608 -32.55 -31.73 24.56
C THR A 608 -31.79 -30.66 25.31
N VAL A 609 -31.49 -29.54 24.64
CA VAL A 609 -30.95 -28.32 25.25
C VAL A 609 -32.02 -27.25 25.15
N GLY A 610 -32.40 -26.67 26.28
CA GLY A 610 -33.41 -25.61 26.33
C GLY A 610 -32.81 -24.22 26.14
N PRO A 611 -33.66 -23.18 26.12
CA PRO A 611 -33.21 -21.80 25.95
C PRO A 611 -32.35 -21.35 27.14
N LEU A 612 -31.32 -20.53 26.86
CA LEU A 612 -30.59 -19.80 27.89
C LEU A 612 -31.51 -18.74 28.52
N ARG A 613 -31.60 -18.74 29.86
CA ARG A 613 -32.38 -17.77 30.63
C ARG A 613 -31.46 -17.03 31.58
N CYS A 614 -31.33 -15.72 31.40
CA CYS A 614 -30.51 -14.86 32.26
C CYS A 614 -31.39 -13.79 32.92
N GLN A 615 -31.12 -13.50 34.19
CA GLN A 615 -31.89 -12.57 35.03
C GLN A 615 -30.94 -11.70 35.88
N GLY A 616 -31.43 -10.51 36.24
CA GLY A 616 -30.69 -9.50 36.99
C GLY A 616 -29.67 -8.75 36.12
N ASP A 617 -29.21 -7.59 36.61
CA ASP A 617 -28.11 -6.82 36.01
C ASP A 617 -27.04 -6.64 37.07
N SER A 618 -25.80 -7.01 36.76
CA SER A 618 -24.67 -6.99 37.69
C SER A 618 -24.00 -5.61 37.82
N LYS A 619 -24.72 -4.54 37.44
CA LYS A 619 -24.29 -3.14 37.51
C LYS A 619 -24.89 -2.37 38.68
#